data_AF-A0AA40ENQ9-F1
#
_entry.id   AF-A0AA40ENQ9-F1
#
_cell.length_a   1.000
_cell.length_b   1.000
_cell.length_c   1.000
_cell.angle_alpha   90.00
_cell.angle_beta   90.00
_cell.angle_gamma   90.00
#
_symmetry.space_group_name_H-M   'P 1'
#
loop_
_entity.id
_entity.type
_entity.pdbx_description
1 polymer ?
#
loop_
_entity_poly.entity_id
_entity_poly.type
_entity_poly.pdbx_seq_one_letter_code
_entity_poly.pdbx_strand_id
1 'polypeptide(L)'
;MVDALNKEAARVSGADLNPFRYDGVQVLLIRWDHDDLGVSPEVDALATVFDRDFGFGVSQLTIPVENSIHQLNRAILDWVEAYDHDGALLIIYYAGHGQISDFGRTLVWSNRRDEEDEYYCELRWNGCEDILLQAAADKLFISIVAMLRMRYRLGAVAYQK
;
A
#
# COMPACT_ATOMS: atom_id res chain seq x y z
N MET A 1 -30.05 -40.93 18.46
CA MET A 1 -28.60 -40.63 18.61
C MET A 1 -28.02 -40.03 17.34
N VAL A 2 -28.34 -40.59 16.16
CA VAL A 2 -27.97 -40.03 14.84
C VAL A 2 -28.60 -38.65 14.59
N ASP A 3 -29.85 -38.43 15.02
CA ASP A 3 -30.52 -37.13 14.86
C ASP A 3 -29.92 -36.00 15.69
N ALA A 4 -29.32 -36.31 16.85
CA ALA A 4 -28.65 -35.32 17.67
C ALA A 4 -27.31 -34.90 17.07
N LEU A 5 -26.60 -35.84 16.41
CA LEU A 5 -25.39 -35.54 15.64
C LEU A 5 -25.71 -34.72 14.39
N ASN A 6 -26.80 -35.03 13.68
CA ASN A 6 -27.24 -34.26 12.51
C ASN A 6 -27.69 -32.84 12.87
N LYS A 7 -28.29 -32.65 14.05
CA LYS A 7 -28.72 -31.32 14.53
C LYS A 7 -27.55 -30.45 14.98
N GLU A 8 -26.49 -31.05 15.52
CA GLU A 8 -25.26 -30.32 15.82
C GLU A 8 -24.40 -30.07 14.58
N ALA A 9 -24.37 -30.99 13.61
CA ALA A 9 -23.76 -30.73 12.31
C ALA A 9 -24.43 -29.55 11.58
N ALA A 10 -25.76 -29.41 11.70
CA ALA A 10 -26.50 -28.27 11.16
C ALA A 10 -26.23 -26.93 11.88
N ARG A 11 -25.86 -26.98 13.16
CA ARG A 11 -25.42 -25.78 13.92
C ARG A 11 -24.01 -25.36 13.55
N VAL A 12 -23.13 -26.33 13.27
CA VAL A 12 -21.76 -26.08 12.82
C VAL A 12 -21.72 -25.65 11.35
N SER A 13 -22.68 -26.08 10.52
CA SER A 13 -22.80 -25.65 9.12
C SER A 13 -23.53 -24.31 8.93
N GLY A 14 -23.99 -23.67 10.02
CA GLY A 14 -24.69 -22.38 10.00
C GLY A 14 -23.78 -21.16 10.16
N ALA A 15 -22.46 -21.36 10.25
CA ALA A 15 -21.46 -20.31 10.18
C ALA A 15 -20.67 -20.48 8.87
N ASP A 16 -21.08 -19.73 7.85
CA ASP A 16 -20.29 -19.22 6.73
C ASP A 16 -19.00 -20.00 6.44
N LEU A 17 -19.14 -21.16 5.82
CA LEU A 17 -18.04 -21.76 5.08
C LEU A 17 -17.94 -21.07 3.73
N ASN A 18 -17.66 -19.76 3.73
CA ASN A 18 -16.94 -19.18 2.61
C ASN A 18 -15.48 -19.65 2.80
N PRO A 19 -14.95 -20.54 1.95
CA PRO A 19 -13.55 -20.98 2.07
C PRO A 19 -12.57 -19.79 1.94
N PHE A 20 -13.05 -18.65 1.45
CA PHE A 20 -12.38 -17.37 1.48
C PHE A 20 -13.07 -16.47 2.52
N ARG A 21 -12.32 -15.95 3.49
CA ARG A 21 -12.87 -14.99 4.48
C ARG A 21 -13.44 -13.73 3.82
N TYR A 22 -13.00 -13.42 2.61
CA TYR A 22 -13.38 -12.23 1.85
C TYR A 22 -14.17 -12.63 0.60
N ASP A 23 -15.22 -11.89 0.28
CA ASP A 23 -16.04 -12.06 -0.93
C ASP A 23 -15.55 -11.17 -2.09
N GLY A 24 -14.67 -10.21 -1.81
CA GLY A 24 -13.91 -9.43 -2.79
C GLY A 24 -12.50 -9.11 -2.30
N VAL A 25 -11.50 -9.29 -3.17
CA VAL A 25 -10.11 -8.86 -2.90
C VAL A 25 -9.66 -7.93 -4.02
N GLN A 26 -9.18 -6.75 -3.65
CA GLN A 26 -8.70 -5.72 -4.58
C GLN A 26 -7.29 -5.28 -4.18
N VAL A 27 -6.40 -5.23 -5.17
CA VAL A 27 -5.00 -4.86 -4.99
C VAL A 27 -4.72 -3.55 -5.72
N LEU A 28 -4.18 -2.57 -5.00
CA LEU A 28 -3.64 -1.33 -5.55
C LEU A 28 -2.11 -1.37 -5.49
N LEU A 29 -1.48 -1.48 -6.66
CA LEU A 29 -0.03 -1.46 -6.83
C LEU A 29 0.42 -0.04 -7.12
N ILE A 30 1.20 0.54 -6.22
CA ILE A 30 1.63 1.94 -6.25
C ILE A 30 3.14 2.01 -6.50
N ARG A 31 3.53 2.84 -7.46
CA ARG A 31 4.92 3.23 -7.71
C ARG A 31 5.00 4.68 -8.17
N TRP A 32 6.20 5.24 -8.21
CA TRP A 32 6.40 6.53 -8.86
C TRP A 32 6.50 6.38 -10.38
N ASP A 33 6.11 7.42 -11.12
CA ASP A 33 6.25 7.48 -12.59
C ASP A 33 7.72 7.52 -13.02
N HIS A 34 8.52 8.21 -12.22
CA HIS A 34 9.93 8.46 -12.48
C HIS A 34 10.74 8.10 -11.25
N ASP A 35 11.07 6.81 -11.11
CA ASP A 35 11.96 6.28 -10.07
C ASP A 35 13.36 5.94 -10.59
N ASP A 36 14.32 5.76 -9.67
CA ASP A 36 15.70 5.35 -9.94
C ASP A 36 16.00 3.89 -9.52
N LEU A 37 14.98 3.12 -9.12
CA LEU A 37 15.09 1.71 -8.71
C LEU A 37 14.74 0.74 -9.84
N GLY A 38 13.97 1.17 -10.84
CA GLY A 38 13.52 0.34 -11.94
C GLY A 38 12.49 -0.71 -11.50
N VAL A 39 11.57 -0.37 -10.59
CA VAL A 39 10.62 -1.33 -9.98
C VAL A 39 9.51 -1.82 -10.92
N SER A 40 9.31 -1.16 -12.07
CA SER A 40 8.22 -1.48 -13.01
C SER A 40 8.08 -2.98 -13.34
N PRO A 41 9.14 -3.70 -13.74
CA PRO A 41 9.00 -5.12 -14.12
C PRO A 41 8.59 -6.03 -12.96
N GLU A 42 9.03 -5.71 -11.74
CA GLU A 42 8.63 -6.45 -10.53
C GLU A 42 7.15 -6.20 -10.21
N VAL A 43 6.71 -4.94 -10.30
CA VAL A 43 5.32 -4.55 -10.09
C VAL A 43 4.40 -5.21 -11.14
N ASP A 44 4.81 -5.26 -12.40
CA ASP A 44 4.04 -5.90 -13.48
C ASP A 44 3.96 -7.44 -13.32
N ALA A 45 5.06 -8.05 -12.88
CA ALA A 45 5.08 -9.48 -12.55
C ALA A 45 4.15 -9.77 -11.37
N LEU A 46 4.20 -8.94 -10.32
CA LEU A 46 3.33 -9.08 -9.15
C LEU A 46 1.85 -8.85 -9.49
N ALA A 47 1.54 -7.89 -10.37
CA ALA A 47 0.21 -7.68 -10.91
C ALA A 47 -0.33 -8.95 -11.58
N THR A 48 0.52 -9.60 -12.39
CA THR A 48 0.16 -10.85 -13.06
C THR A 48 -0.13 -11.97 -12.07
N VAL A 49 0.66 -12.08 -10.99
CA VAL A 49 0.46 -13.09 -9.95
C VAL A 49 -0.87 -12.84 -9.22
N PHE A 50 -1.14 -11.62 -8.77
CA PHE A 50 -2.40 -11.30 -8.08
C PHE A 50 -3.62 -11.52 -8.96
N ASP A 51 -3.56 -11.12 -10.22
CA ASP A 51 -4.65 -11.31 -11.18
C ASP A 51 -4.83 -12.79 -11.55
N ARG A 52 -3.78 -13.45 -12.05
CA ARG A 52 -3.92 -14.78 -12.65
C ARG A 52 -3.88 -15.93 -11.66
N ASP A 53 -3.01 -15.86 -10.67
CA ASP A 53 -2.77 -16.98 -9.75
C ASP A 53 -3.72 -16.90 -8.54
N PHE A 54 -4.09 -15.68 -8.13
CA PHE A 54 -4.99 -15.45 -6.99
C PHE A 54 -6.41 -15.02 -7.39
N GLY A 55 -6.63 -14.56 -8.62
CA GLY A 55 -7.96 -14.12 -9.07
C GLY A 55 -8.42 -12.81 -8.44
N PHE A 56 -7.50 -11.98 -7.95
CA PHE A 56 -7.83 -10.70 -7.32
C PHE A 56 -8.06 -9.62 -8.38
N GLY A 57 -8.87 -8.61 -8.06
CA GLY A 57 -8.89 -7.40 -8.89
C GLY A 57 -7.61 -6.60 -8.66
N VAL A 58 -7.01 -6.10 -9.73
CA VAL A 58 -5.71 -5.41 -9.68
C VAL A 58 -5.81 -4.05 -10.37
N SER A 59 -5.41 -3.01 -9.66
CA SER A 59 -5.22 -1.64 -10.16
C SER A 59 -3.76 -1.23 -10.00
N GLN A 60 -3.22 -0.53 -10.99
CA GLN A 60 -1.90 0.10 -10.88
C GLN A 60 -2.05 1.62 -10.80
N LEU A 61 -1.37 2.23 -9.84
CA LEU A 61 -1.28 3.66 -9.66
C LEU A 61 0.17 4.11 -9.79
N THR A 62 0.36 5.13 -10.61
CA THR A 62 1.65 5.76 -10.80
C THR A 62 1.61 7.17 -10.22
N ILE A 63 2.48 7.46 -9.25
CA ILE A 63 2.56 8.77 -8.58
C ILE A 63 3.39 9.72 -9.47
N PRO A 64 2.80 10.82 -9.95
CA PRO A 64 3.53 11.83 -10.70
C PRO A 64 4.35 12.74 -9.76
N VAL A 65 5.38 13.37 -10.29
CA VAL A 65 6.17 14.39 -9.56
C VAL A 65 5.32 15.63 -9.27
N GLU A 66 4.53 16.08 -10.24
CA GLU A 66 3.70 17.27 -10.09
C GLU A 66 2.37 16.96 -9.36
N ASN A 67 2.05 17.76 -8.34
CA ASN A 67 0.84 17.60 -7.53
C ASN A 67 0.68 16.19 -6.93
N SER A 68 1.81 15.53 -6.63
CA SER A 68 1.91 14.12 -6.24
C SER A 68 0.88 13.70 -5.17
N ILE A 69 0.82 14.42 -4.05
CA ILE A 69 -0.12 14.12 -2.95
C ILE A 69 -1.59 14.28 -3.34
N HIS A 70 -1.92 15.27 -4.17
CA HIS A 70 -3.31 15.49 -4.61
C HIS A 70 -3.76 14.38 -5.56
N GLN A 71 -2.88 13.96 -6.47
CA GLN A 71 -3.17 12.89 -7.41
C GLN A 71 -3.25 11.54 -6.70
N LEU A 72 -2.35 11.29 -5.76
CA LEU A 72 -2.38 10.08 -4.92
C LEU A 72 -3.66 10.00 -4.08
N ASN A 73 -4.02 11.07 -3.37
CA ASN A 73 -5.24 11.10 -2.56
C ASN A 73 -6.50 10.91 -3.40
N ARG A 74 -6.57 11.55 -4.58
CA ARG A 74 -7.72 11.39 -5.49
C ARG A 74 -7.82 9.93 -5.95
N ALA A 75 -6.73 9.36 -6.44
CA ALA A 75 -6.74 7.98 -6.95
C ALA A 75 -7.09 6.97 -5.85
N ILE A 76 -6.58 7.15 -4.62
CA ILE A 76 -6.93 6.28 -3.49
C ILE A 76 -8.39 6.44 -3.11
N LEU A 77 -8.91 7.68 -3.06
CA LEU A 77 -10.33 7.91 -2.77
C LEU A 77 -11.22 7.23 -3.82
N ASP A 78 -10.96 7.47 -5.11
CA ASP A 78 -11.71 6.88 -6.21
C ASP A 78 -11.67 5.34 -6.14
N TRP A 79 -10.51 4.77 -5.80
CA TRP A 79 -10.33 3.33 -5.67
C TRP A 79 -11.08 2.74 -4.46
N VAL A 80 -11.03 3.42 -3.30
CA VAL A 80 -11.80 3.01 -2.11
C VAL A 80 -13.29 3.09 -2.39
N GLU A 81 -13.79 4.18 -2.96
CA GLU A 81 -15.21 4.32 -3.29
C GLU A 81 -15.73 3.22 -4.25
N ALA A 82 -14.87 2.72 -5.14
CA ALA A 82 -15.23 1.68 -6.09
C ALA A 82 -15.33 0.28 -5.47
N TYR A 83 -14.58 0.01 -4.40
CA TYR A 83 -14.34 -1.36 -3.93
C TYR A 83 -14.63 -1.58 -2.45
N ASP A 84 -14.84 -0.52 -1.67
CA ASP A 84 -15.11 -0.61 -0.24
C ASP A 84 -16.49 -1.23 0.04
N HIS A 85 -16.49 -2.33 0.77
CA HIS A 85 -17.67 -2.94 1.35
C HIS A 85 -17.28 -3.87 2.51
N ASP A 86 -18.24 -4.15 3.38
CA ASP A 86 -18.10 -5.18 4.40
C ASP A 86 -17.89 -6.54 3.74
N GLY A 87 -16.92 -7.33 4.21
CA GLY A 87 -16.51 -8.58 3.56
C GLY A 87 -15.39 -8.45 2.53
N ALA A 88 -14.96 -7.23 2.16
CA ALA A 88 -13.86 -7.03 1.23
C ALA A 88 -12.47 -6.98 1.91
N LEU A 89 -11.42 -7.28 1.14
CA LEU A 89 -10.03 -7.01 1.49
C LEU A 89 -9.40 -6.06 0.46
N LEU A 90 -8.92 -4.91 0.94
CA LEU A 90 -8.14 -3.95 0.18
C LEU A 90 -6.66 -4.14 0.50
N ILE A 91 -5.88 -4.53 -0.51
CA ILE A 91 -4.42 -4.69 -0.42
C ILE A 91 -3.77 -3.49 -1.09
N ILE A 92 -2.93 -2.77 -0.37
CA ILE A 92 -2.15 -1.66 -0.89
C ILE A 92 -0.69 -2.07 -0.88
N TYR A 93 -0.06 -2.02 -2.04
CA TYR A 93 1.34 -2.37 -2.21
C TYR A 93 2.10 -1.17 -2.75
N TYR A 94 3.13 -0.71 -2.04
CA TYR A 94 4.02 0.34 -2.52
C TYR A 94 5.41 -0.20 -2.82
N ALA A 95 5.91 0.06 -4.02
CA ALA A 95 7.29 -0.18 -4.44
C ALA A 95 8.01 1.14 -4.72
N GLY A 96 9.06 1.43 -3.96
CA GLY A 96 9.85 2.63 -4.14
C GLY A 96 10.76 2.95 -2.94
N HIS A 97 11.27 4.17 -2.90
CA HIS A 97 11.99 4.66 -1.73
C HIS A 97 11.02 5.08 -0.64
N GLY A 98 11.49 4.94 0.58
CA GLY A 98 10.76 5.33 1.75
C GLY A 98 11.66 5.47 2.97
N GLN A 99 11.23 6.34 3.86
CA GLN A 99 11.90 6.58 5.12
C GLN A 99 10.89 6.90 6.22
N ILE A 100 11.25 6.58 7.45
CA ILE A 100 10.50 7.04 8.61
C ILE A 100 11.09 8.37 9.04
N SER A 101 10.29 9.44 8.95
CA SER A 101 10.67 10.77 9.41
C SER A 101 10.88 10.77 10.93
N ASP A 102 12.02 11.30 11.38
CA ASP A 102 12.36 11.46 12.81
C ASP A 102 11.29 12.27 13.57
N PHE A 103 10.74 13.28 12.90
CA PHE A 103 9.61 14.05 13.41
C PHE A 103 8.30 13.30 13.14
N GLY A 104 7.66 12.83 14.21
CA GLY A 104 6.34 12.22 14.17
C GLY A 104 6.27 10.77 13.70
N ARG A 105 7.41 10.11 13.40
CA ARG A 105 7.48 8.72 12.92
C ARG A 105 6.57 8.45 11.72
N THR A 106 6.51 9.42 10.81
CA THR A 106 5.64 9.35 9.62
C THR A 106 6.37 8.67 8.48
N LEU A 107 5.66 7.83 7.73
CA LEU A 107 6.20 7.20 6.53
C LEU A 107 6.22 8.23 5.40
N VAL A 108 7.42 8.51 4.89
CA VAL A 108 7.66 9.38 3.75
C VAL A 108 8.05 8.52 2.57
N TRP A 109 7.42 8.73 1.43
CA TRP A 109 7.74 8.09 0.17
C TRP A 109 8.45 9.09 -0.73
N SER A 110 9.48 8.64 -1.44
CA SER A 110 10.18 9.47 -2.42
C SER A 110 10.35 8.72 -3.73
N ASN A 111 10.43 9.46 -4.83
CA ASN A 111 10.65 8.88 -6.15
C ASN A 111 12.10 8.44 -6.35
N ARG A 112 13.05 9.10 -5.69
CA ARG A 112 14.49 8.89 -5.87
C ARG A 112 15.21 8.88 -4.53
N ARG A 113 16.46 8.44 -4.58
CA ARG A 113 17.37 8.41 -3.43
C ARG A 113 18.07 9.74 -3.16
N ASP A 114 18.41 10.48 -4.21
CA ASP A 114 19.18 11.72 -4.09
C ASP A 114 18.23 12.91 -3.91
N GLU A 115 18.28 13.53 -2.73
CA GLU A 115 17.48 14.71 -2.39
C GLU A 115 17.95 15.98 -3.12
N GLU A 116 19.19 15.97 -3.67
CA GLU A 116 19.74 17.08 -4.45
C GLU A 116 19.37 17.01 -5.94
N ASP A 117 18.70 15.94 -6.38
CA ASP A 117 18.23 15.77 -7.76
C ASP A 117 17.11 16.78 -8.09
N GLU A 118 17.17 17.41 -9.27
CA GLU A 118 16.19 18.40 -9.72
C GLU A 118 14.75 17.84 -9.79
N TYR A 119 14.62 16.52 -10.00
CA TYR A 119 13.34 15.81 -10.07
C TYR A 119 13.00 15.07 -8.77
N TYR A 120 13.70 15.35 -7.67
CA TYR A 120 13.37 14.78 -6.36
C TYR A 120 11.97 15.23 -5.93
N CYS A 121 11.16 14.26 -5.53
CA CYS A 121 9.83 14.48 -4.98
C CYS A 121 9.59 13.52 -3.82
N GLU A 122 9.00 14.03 -2.76
CA GLU A 122 8.56 13.24 -1.62
C GLU A 122 7.13 13.59 -1.21
N LEU A 123 6.46 12.64 -0.57
CA LEU A 123 5.16 12.84 0.05
C LEU A 123 5.04 12.06 1.35
N ARG A 124 4.16 12.53 2.23
CA ARG A 124 3.86 11.88 3.51
C ARG A 124 2.64 10.99 3.33
N TRP A 125 2.77 9.71 3.68
CA TRP A 125 1.72 8.70 3.53
C TRP A 125 0.48 8.97 4.39
N ASN A 126 0.64 9.61 5.55
CA ASN A 126 -0.43 9.79 6.53
C ASN A 126 -1.73 10.38 5.94
N GLY A 127 -1.63 11.31 4.98
CA GLY A 127 -2.82 11.90 4.36
C GLY A 127 -3.66 10.91 3.55
N CYS A 128 -3.04 9.86 3.03
CA CYS A 128 -3.71 8.77 2.31
C CYS A 128 -4.24 7.70 3.27
N GLU A 129 -3.50 7.45 4.37
CA GLU A 129 -3.86 6.48 5.39
C GLU A 129 -5.23 6.79 6.01
N ASP A 130 -5.52 8.07 6.26
CA ASP A 130 -6.80 8.51 6.82
C ASP A 130 -8.01 8.16 5.94
N ILE A 131 -7.85 8.13 4.60
CA ILE A 131 -8.90 7.69 3.66
C ILE A 131 -9.14 6.20 3.82
N LEU A 132 -8.05 5.41 3.83
CA LEU A 132 -8.11 3.97 3.96
C LEU A 132 -8.69 3.54 5.31
N LEU A 133 -8.32 4.21 6.41
CA LEU A 133 -8.78 3.86 7.77
C LEU A 133 -10.30 3.98 7.93
N GLN A 134 -10.96 4.80 7.11
CA GLN A 134 -12.41 5.00 7.14
C GLN A 134 -13.19 3.95 6.35
N ALA A 135 -12.52 3.16 5.50
CA ALA A 135 -13.17 2.13 4.70
C ALA A 135 -13.78 1.02 5.59
N ALA A 136 -14.89 0.42 5.17
CA ALA A 136 -15.52 -0.72 5.83
C ALA A 136 -14.70 -2.01 5.68
N ALA A 137 -14.05 -2.19 4.53
CA ALA A 137 -13.21 -3.34 4.21
C ALA A 137 -12.07 -3.57 5.22
N ASP A 138 -11.52 -4.78 5.24
CA ASP A 138 -10.22 -5.03 5.87
C ASP A 138 -9.09 -4.47 4.98
N LYS A 139 -8.00 -4.01 5.58
CA LYS A 139 -6.86 -3.40 4.88
C LYS A 139 -5.60 -4.19 5.14
N LEU A 140 -4.79 -4.41 4.11
CA LEU A 140 -3.43 -4.90 4.23
C LEU A 140 -2.47 -3.97 3.49
N PHE A 141 -1.54 -3.38 4.21
CA PHE A 141 -0.50 -2.55 3.63
C PHE A 141 0.82 -3.33 3.54
N ILE A 142 1.38 -3.42 2.33
CA ILE A 142 2.66 -4.06 2.02
C ILE A 142 3.57 -3.01 1.41
N SER A 143 4.80 -2.92 1.89
CA SER A 143 5.75 -1.95 1.36
C SER A 143 7.12 -2.58 1.17
N ILE A 144 7.63 -2.52 -0.06
CA ILE A 144 9.03 -2.83 -0.35
C ILE A 144 9.75 -1.50 -0.45
N VAL A 145 10.39 -1.15 0.66
CA VAL A 145 11.11 0.11 0.82
C VAL A 145 12.60 -0.15 0.66
N ALA A 146 13.21 0.45 -0.36
CA ALA A 146 14.65 0.64 -0.36
C ALA A 146 14.98 1.69 0.72
N MET A 147 15.47 1.24 1.88
CA MET A 147 15.73 2.16 2.99
C MET A 147 16.84 3.16 2.64
N LEU A 148 16.48 4.44 2.66
CA LEU A 148 17.42 5.53 2.72
C LEU A 148 18.02 5.58 4.12
N ARG A 149 19.28 5.14 4.27
CA ARG A 149 20.04 5.44 5.48
C ARG A 149 20.33 6.94 5.48
N MET A 150 19.62 7.70 6.32
CA MET A 150 19.98 9.09 6.62
C MET A 150 21.45 9.14 7.03
N ARG A 151 22.28 9.77 6.21
CA ARG A 151 23.62 10.17 6.64
C ARG A 151 23.42 11.26 7.68
N TYR A 152 23.73 10.97 8.94
CA TYR A 152 23.93 11.99 9.96
C TYR A 152 24.82 13.10 9.38
N ARG A 153 24.25 14.29 9.13
CA ARG A 153 25.04 15.52 9.01
C ARG A 153 25.65 15.76 10.39
N LEU A 154 26.80 15.14 10.65
CA LEU A 154 27.73 15.63 11.65
C LEU A 154 28.06 17.06 11.22
N GLY A 155 27.52 18.02 11.95
CA GLY A 155 27.88 19.41 11.82
C GLY A 155 29.39 19.52 11.93
N ALA A 156 30.06 19.82 10.82
CA ALA A 156 31.40 20.35 10.85
C ALA A 156 31.30 21.74 11.50
N VAL A 157 31.43 21.77 12.82
CA VAL A 157 31.78 22.98 13.55
C VAL A 157 33.18 23.34 13.09
N ALA A 158 33.27 24.22 12.10
CA ALA A 158 34.53 24.85 11.72
C ALA A 158 34.96 25.76 12.88
N TYR A 159 35.89 25.28 13.69
CA TYR A 159 36.65 26.14 14.59
C TYR A 159 37.59 26.99 13.73
N GLN A 160 37.30 28.29 13.62
CA GLN A 160 38.28 29.27 13.16
C GLN A 160 39.29 29.52 14.29
N LYS A 161 40.57 29.48 13.96
CA LYS A 161 41.67 30.03 14.76
C LYS A 161 41.94 31.46 14.32
#